data_AF-A0A8J4WSI7-F1
#
_entry.id   AF-A0A8J4WSI7-F1
#
_cell.length_a   1.000
_cell.length_b   1.000
_cell.length_c   1.000
_cell.angle_alpha   90.00
_cell.angle_beta   90.00
_cell.angle_gamma   90.00
#
_symmetry.space_group_name_H-M   'P 1'
#
loop_
_entity.id
_entity.type
_entity.pdbx_description
1 polymer ?
#
loop_
_entity_poly.entity_id
_entity_poly.type
_entity_poly.pdbx_seq_one_letter_code
_entity_poly.pdbx_strand_id
1 'polypeptide(L)' 'DYAMKYWRDNGTPLEKLRMGFATYGRTFRLSSSATGVGAPASGAASAGPYTREAGFWSYYE' A
#
# COMPACT_ATOMS: atom_id res chain seq x y z
N ASP A 1 -2.72 -9.08 -8.99
CA ASP A 1 -3.29 -9.94 -10.04
C ASP A 1 -3.77 -9.13 -11.24
N TYR A 2 -4.82 -8.32 -11.10
CA TYR A 2 -5.38 -7.51 -12.21
C TYR A 2 -4.34 -6.68 -12.98
N ALA A 3 -3.51 -5.88 -12.31
CA ALA A 3 -2.51 -5.05 -12.98
C ALA A 3 -1.48 -5.87 -13.79
N MET A 4 -1.07 -7.04 -13.32
CA MET A 4 -0.13 -7.91 -14.04
C MET A 4 -0.79 -8.51 -15.29
N LYS A 5 -2.05 -8.95 -15.16
CA LYS A 5 -2.86 -9.44 -16.30
C LYS A 5 -3.08 -8.34 -17.33
N TYR A 6 -3.41 -7.13 -16.88
CA TYR A 6 -3.60 -5.97 -17.75
C TYR A 6 -2.36 -5.71 -18.62
N TRP A 7 -1.16 -5.65 -18.03
CA TRP A 7 0.06 -5.43 -18.81
C TRP A 7 0.35 -6.57 -19.80
N ARG A 8 0.17 -7.82 -19.37
CA ARG A 8 0.31 -9.00 -20.24
C ARG A 8 -0.67 -8.94 -21.42
N ASP A 9 -1.94 -8.64 -21.16
CA ASP A 9 -3.01 -8.65 -22.17
C ASP A 9 -2.86 -7.48 -23.16
N ASN A 10 -2.18 -6.39 -22.74
CA ASN A 10 -1.76 -5.28 -23.62
C ASN A 10 -0.41 -5.54 -24.33
N GLY A 11 0.07 -6.79 -24.38
CA GLY A 11 1.22 -7.18 -25.18
C GLY A 11 2.58 -7.04 -24.49
N THR A 12 2.62 -6.84 -23.17
CA THR A 12 3.90 -6.87 -22.44
C THR A 12 4.44 -8.29 -22.40
N PRO A 13 5.67 -8.54 -22.90
CA PRO A 13 6.29 -9.86 -22.80
C PRO A 13 6.44 -10.28 -21.34
N LEU A 14 5.96 -11.49 -21.00
CA LEU A 14 5.82 -11.95 -19.62
C LEU A 14 7.16 -12.01 -18.89
N GLU A 15 8.22 -12.40 -19.58
CA GLU A 15 9.59 -12.50 -19.07
C GLU A 15 10.21 -11.13 -18.70
N LYS A 16 9.63 -10.04 -19.20
CA LYS A 16 10.01 -8.67 -18.88
C LYS A 16 9.14 -8.05 -17.80
N LEU A 17 8.02 -8.69 -17.42
CA LEU A 17 7.10 -8.17 -16.43
C LEU A 17 7.59 -8.48 -15.01
N ARG A 18 8.01 -7.44 -14.28
CA ARG A 18 8.53 -7.57 -12.91
C ARG A 18 7.48 -7.17 -11.89
N MET A 19 7.12 -8.10 -11.01
CA MET A 19 6.21 -7.84 -9.91
C MET A 19 6.95 -7.14 -8.77
N GLY A 20 6.46 -5.97 -8.38
CA GLY A 20 6.95 -5.26 -7.20
C GLY A 20 6.42 -5.89 -5.91
N PHE A 21 7.31 -6.05 -4.93
CA PHE A 21 6.96 -6.45 -3.56
C PHE A 21 7.26 -5.27 -2.63
N ALA A 22 6.24 -4.73 -1.99
CA ALA A 22 6.41 -3.61 -1.07
C ALA A 22 6.88 -4.13 0.31
N THR A 23 7.97 -3.54 0.82
CA THR A 23 8.47 -3.74 2.20
C THR A 23 8.00 -2.61 3.13
N TYR A 24 6.85 -2.00 2.79
CA TYR A 24 6.22 -0.89 3.50
C TYR A 24 4.70 -1.03 3.42
N GLY A 25 3.99 -0.33 4.30
CA GLY A 25 2.54 -0.19 4.30
C GLY A 25 2.10 1.27 4.19
N ARG A 26 0.85 1.48 3.78
CA ARG A 26 0.16 2.77 3.91
C ARG A 26 -0.76 2.71 5.12
N THR A 27 -0.72 3.73 5.96
CA THR A 27 -1.38 3.73 7.27
C THR A 27 -2.37 4.88 7.39
N PHE A 28 -3.46 4.64 8.13
CA PHE A 28 -4.58 5.57 8.23
C PHE A 28 -4.99 5.76 9.69
N ARG A 29 -5.42 6.97 10.05
CA ARG A 29 -6.04 7.26 11.34
C ARG A 29 -7.53 6.98 11.25
N LEU A 30 -8.02 6.01 12.02
CA LEU A 30 -9.45 5.68 12.04
C LEU A 30 -10.28 6.78 12.70
N SER A 31 -11.49 7.01 12.19
CA SER A 31 -12.45 7.96 12.77
C SER A 31 -13.34 7.32 13.85
N SER A 32 -13.27 6.00 14.01
CA SER A 32 -14.05 5.22 14.97
C SER A 32 -13.25 4.00 15.45
N SER A 33 -13.84 3.16 16.31
CA SER A 33 -13.25 1.90 16.74
C SER A 33 -13.34 0.77 15.69
N ALA A 34 -13.98 1.00 14.54
CA ALA A 34 -14.08 0.00 13.47
C ALA A 34 -12.73 -0.18 12.75
N THR A 35 -12.27 -1.42 12.62
CA THR A 35 -10.93 -1.76 12.08
C THR A 35 -10.95 -2.60 10.80
N GLY A 36 -12.14 -2.90 10.26
CA GLY A 36 -12.29 -3.68 9.03
C GLY A 36 -11.82 -2.94 7.78
N VAL A 37 -11.63 -3.69 6.68
CA VAL A 37 -11.34 -3.10 5.36
C VAL A 37 -12.49 -2.16 4.96
N GLY A 38 -12.16 -0.92 4.63
CA GLY A 38 -13.14 0.11 4.27
C GLY A 38 -13.72 0.89 5.47
N ALA A 39 -13.22 0.67 6.69
CA ALA A 39 -13.60 1.47 7.85
C ALA A 39 -13.29 2.97 7.64
N PRO A 40 -14.11 3.89 8.20
CA PRO A 40 -13.92 5.32 8.02
C PRO A 40 -12.62 5.81 8.65
N ALA A 41 -11.84 6.58 7.88
CA ALA A 41 -10.59 7.20 8.29
C ALA A 41 -10.70 8.73 8.28
N SER A 42 -10.00 9.39 9.20
CA SER A 42 -9.91 10.85 9.33
C SER A 42 -8.68 11.43 8.64
N GLY A 43 -7.81 10.57 8.10
CA GLY A 43 -6.64 10.97 7.33
C GLY A 43 -5.50 9.95 7.42
N ALA A 44 -4.31 10.40 7.05
CA ALA A 44 -3.07 9.65 7.22
C ALA A 44 -2.79 9.39 8.70
N ALA A 45 -2.22 8.21 9.03
CA ALA A 45 -1.70 7.98 10.36
C ALA A 45 -0.45 8.84 10.64
N SER A 46 -0.08 8.97 11.90
CA SER A 46 1.14 9.67 12.30
C SER A 46 2.37 9.11 11.60
N ALA A 47 3.32 9.99 11.29
CA ALA A 47 4.59 9.59 10.73
C ALA A 47 5.31 8.61 11.64
N GLY A 48 5.89 7.56 11.06
CA GLY A 48 6.67 6.59 11.82
C GLY A 48 8.00 7.18 12.30
N PRO A 49 8.64 6.58 13.32
CA PRO A 49 9.81 7.15 13.99
C PRO A 49 11.03 7.27 13.05
N TYR A 50 11.12 6.39 12.06
CA TYR A 50 12.26 6.30 11.14
C TYR A 50 11.97 6.91 9.77
N THR A 51 10.85 6.56 9.15
CA THR A 51 10.50 7.04 7.80
C THR A 51 10.04 8.49 7.80
N ARG A 52 9.45 8.95 8.92
CA ARG A 52 9.01 10.33 9.14
C ARG A 52 8.03 10.86 8.09
N GLU A 53 7.32 9.98 7.39
CA GLU A 53 6.26 10.32 6.44
C GLU A 53 4.89 9.89 7.01
N ALA A 54 3.94 10.82 7.09
CA ALA A 54 2.60 10.51 7.56
C ALA A 54 1.88 9.56 6.59
N GLY A 55 1.25 8.52 7.13
CA GLY A 55 0.52 7.53 6.35
C GLY A 55 1.39 6.57 5.54
N PHE A 56 2.69 6.53 5.80
CA PHE A 56 3.62 5.57 5.21
C PHE A 56 4.43 4.96 6.33
N TRP A 57 4.40 3.64 6.46
CA TRP A 57 5.30 2.95 7.37
C TRP A 57 6.18 1.89 6.73
N SER A 58 7.47 1.83 7.10
CA SER A 58 8.35 0.72 6.70
C SER A 58 8.09 -0.53 7.53
N TYR A 59 8.52 -1.70 7.05
CA TYR A 59 8.29 -2.97 7.75
C TYR A 59 8.83 -3.01 9.20
N TYR A 60 9.90 -2.26 9.51
CA TYR A 60 10.55 -2.28 10.82
C TYR A 60 10.15 -1.14 11.76
N GLU A 61 9.21 -0.29 11.35
CA GLU A 61 8.75 0.82 12.21
C GLU A 61 7.94 0.35 13.42
#